data_AF-A0A6B3CXP8-F1
#
_entry.id   AF-A0A6B3CXP8-F1
#
_cell.length_a   1.000
_cell.length_b   1.000
_cell.length_c   1.000
_cell.angle_alpha   90.00
_cell.angle_beta   90.00
_cell.angle_gamma   90.00
#
_symmetry.space_group_name_H-M   'P 1'
#
loop_
_entity.id
_entity.type
_entity.pdbx_description
1 polymer ?
#
loop_
_entity_poly.entity_id
_entity_poly.type
_entity_poly.pdbx_seq_one_letter_code
_entity_poly.pdbx_strand_id
1 'polypeptide(L)'
;FTAMTEADWARRADEFRMLPGETLAGVLADYAEVARRTDELVVTLPDLDATQPLPKAPWFEADSEWSARRVLMHVIAETAQHAGHAD
;
A
#
# COMPACT_ATOMS: atom_id res chain seq x y z
N PHE A 1 -8.39 1.50 19.17
CA PHE A 1 -8.08 2.47 18.11
C PHE A 1 -8.40 3.87 18.62
N THR A 2 -7.50 4.85 18.43
CA THR A 2 -7.85 6.25 18.67
C THR A 2 -8.81 6.69 17.57
N ALA A 3 -9.86 7.44 17.90
CA ALA A 3 -10.76 7.99 16.89
C ALA A 3 -9.97 8.93 15.93
N MET A 4 -10.13 8.76 14.63
CA MET A 4 -9.55 9.66 13.63
C MET A 4 -10.15 11.06 13.81
N THR A 5 -9.30 12.07 13.82
CA THR A 5 -9.71 13.47 13.88
C THR A 5 -10.28 13.92 12.53
N GLU A 6 -10.99 15.05 12.49
CA GLU A 6 -11.45 15.67 11.24
C GLU A 6 -10.30 15.91 10.25
N ALA A 7 -9.13 16.32 10.76
CA ALA A 7 -7.93 16.51 9.96
C ALA A 7 -7.39 15.20 9.37
N ASP A 8 -7.47 14.10 10.11
CA ASP A 8 -7.07 12.78 9.59
C ASP A 8 -7.99 12.31 8.46
N TRP A 9 -9.29 12.59 8.57
CA TRP A 9 -10.26 12.31 7.50
C TRP A 9 -10.03 13.17 6.26
N ALA A 10 -9.76 14.47 6.45
CA ALA A 10 -9.43 15.36 5.34
C ALA A 10 -8.18 14.88 4.58
N ARG A 11 -7.11 14.53 5.31
CA ARG A 11 -5.89 13.96 4.71
C ARG A 11 -6.16 12.65 3.98
N ARG A 12 -6.98 11.76 4.54
CA ARG A 12 -7.33 10.49 3.88
C ARG A 12 -8.12 10.73 2.59
N ALA A 13 -8.99 11.74 2.54
CA ALA A 13 -9.70 12.09 1.30
C ALA A 13 -8.76 12.60 0.20
N ASP A 14 -7.70 13.31 0.59
CA ASP A 14 -6.67 13.81 -0.32
C ASP A 14 -5.87 12.71 -1.01
N GLU A 15 -5.73 11.53 -0.38
CA GLU A 15 -5.04 10.36 -0.96
C GLU A 15 -5.76 9.74 -2.17
N PHE A 16 -7.01 10.13 -2.46
CA PHE A 16 -7.82 9.61 -3.58
C PHE A 16 -7.94 10.58 -4.76
N ARG A 17 -7.16 11.67 -4.78
CA ARG A 17 -7.17 12.68 -5.84
C ARG A 17 -5.78 13.25 -6.06
N MET A 18 -5.50 13.75 -7.26
CA MET A 18 -4.30 14.54 -7.48
C MET A 18 -4.43 15.92 -6.79
N LEU A 19 -3.42 16.29 -6.02
CA LEU A 19 -3.32 17.56 -5.32
C LEU A 19 -2.71 18.65 -6.20
N PRO A 20 -2.90 19.94 -5.86
CA PRO A 20 -2.22 21.03 -6.55
C PRO A 20 -0.70 20.84 -6.55
N GLY A 21 -0.10 20.80 -7.74
CA GLY A 21 1.35 20.61 -7.93
C GLY A 21 1.75 19.18 -8.29
N GLU A 22 0.87 18.19 -8.14
CA GLU A 22 1.12 16.84 -8.63
C GLU A 22 0.91 16.75 -10.14
N THR A 23 1.69 15.89 -10.80
CA THR A 23 1.59 15.65 -12.24
C THR A 23 1.45 14.16 -12.49
N LEU A 24 0.78 13.78 -13.58
CA LEU A 24 0.65 12.37 -13.95
C LEU A 24 2.02 11.70 -14.12
N ALA A 25 2.96 12.40 -14.75
CA ALA A 25 4.33 11.91 -14.91
C ALA A 25 5.02 11.69 -13.55
N GLY A 26 4.79 12.57 -12.58
CA GLY A 26 5.28 12.41 -11.21
C GLY A 26 4.68 11.18 -10.54
N VAL A 27 3.36 11.02 -10.57
CA VAL A 27 2.66 9.87 -9.97
C VAL A 27 3.15 8.54 -10.58
N LEU A 28 3.35 8.48 -11.90
CA LEU A 28 3.87 7.29 -12.56
C LEU A 28 5.34 7.02 -12.20
N ALA A 29 6.16 8.06 -12.03
CA ALA A 29 7.54 7.91 -11.57
C ALA A 29 7.60 7.38 -10.13
N ASP A 30 6.74 7.90 -9.24
CA ASP A 30 6.65 7.45 -7.85
C ASP A 30 6.19 5.98 -7.78
N TYR A 31 5.20 5.59 -8.61
CA TYR A 31 4.77 4.20 -8.71
C TYR A 31 5.92 3.27 -9.15
N ALA A 32 6.67 3.66 -10.18
CA ALA A 32 7.82 2.87 -10.66
C ALA A 32 8.93 2.76 -9.60
N GLU A 33 9.18 3.83 -8.85
CA GLU A 33 10.15 3.81 -7.75
C GLU A 33 9.71 2.90 -6.60
N VAL A 34 8.42 2.91 -6.24
CA VAL A 34 7.88 1.99 -5.22
C VAL A 34 7.97 0.53 -5.69
N ALA A 35 7.69 0.25 -6.96
CA ALA A 35 7.86 -1.09 -7.53
C ALA A 35 9.32 -1.55 -7.44
N ARG A 36 10.27 -0.70 -7.87
CA ARG A 36 11.72 -0.99 -7.80
C ARG A 36 12.17 -1.26 -6.36
N ARG A 37 11.76 -0.43 -5.39
CA ARG A 37 12.08 -0.62 -3.98
C ARG A 37 11.45 -1.89 -3.40
N THR A 38 10.27 -2.29 -3.88
CA THR A 38 9.63 -3.53 -3.49
C THR A 38 10.43 -4.73 -3.98
N ASP A 39 10.88 -4.72 -5.23
CA ASP A 39 11.76 -5.76 -5.78
C ASP A 39 13.06 -5.88 -4.97
N GLU A 40 13.70 -4.75 -4.67
CA GLU A 40 14.91 -4.72 -3.84
C GLU A 40 14.69 -5.24 -2.43
N LEU A 41 13.53 -4.96 -1.82
CA LEU A 41 13.20 -5.48 -0.50
C LEU A 41 13.00 -7.01 -0.56
N VAL A 42 12.25 -7.51 -1.53
CA VAL A 42 11.89 -8.93 -1.63
C VAL A 42 13.14 -9.82 -1.73
N VAL A 43 14.17 -9.37 -2.46
CA VAL A 43 15.42 -10.15 -2.60
C VAL A 43 16.26 -10.19 -1.32
N THR A 44 15.97 -9.35 -0.33
CA THR A 44 16.67 -9.34 0.98
C THR A 44 16.01 -10.24 2.02
N LEU A 45 14.81 -10.76 1.75
CA LEU A 45 14.08 -11.61 2.68
C LEU A 45 14.74 -12.99 2.80
N PRO A 46 14.74 -13.61 3.99
CA PRO A 46 15.27 -14.97 4.15
C PRO A 46 14.46 -16.00 3.35
N ASP A 47 13.14 -15.82 3.28
CA ASP A 47 12.20 -16.53 2.42
C ASP A 47 10.87 -15.74 2.36
N LEU A 48 9.90 -16.26 1.60
CA LEU A 48 8.58 -15.63 1.47
C LEU A 48 7.64 -15.89 2.67
N ASP A 49 8.03 -16.74 3.61
CA ASP A 49 7.25 -17.06 4.80
C ASP A 49 7.61 -16.16 6.00
N ALA A 50 8.69 -15.37 5.90
CA ALA A 50 9.02 -14.28 6.82
C ALA A 50 7.80 -13.37 7.08
N THR A 51 7.52 -13.10 8.36
CA THR A 51 6.33 -12.34 8.81
C THR A 51 6.66 -10.96 9.35
N GLN A 52 5.67 -10.07 9.26
CA GLN A 52 5.73 -8.71 9.75
C GLN A 52 4.37 -8.28 10.30
N PRO A 53 4.35 -7.47 11.37
CA PRO A 53 3.12 -6.93 11.92
C PRO A 53 2.47 -5.97 10.92
N LEU A 54 1.14 -6.05 10.82
CA LEU A 54 0.35 -5.08 10.08
C LEU A 54 0.32 -3.73 10.83
N PRO A 55 0.20 -2.61 10.10
CA PRO A 55 -0.01 -1.33 10.74
C PRO A 55 -1.32 -1.33 11.52
N LYS A 56 -1.37 -0.55 12.60
CA LYS A 56 -2.60 -0.38 13.39
C LYS A 56 -3.65 0.34 12.55
N ALA A 57 -4.70 -0.37 12.14
CA ALA A 57 -5.83 0.20 11.42
C ALA A 57 -7.15 -0.47 11.83
N PRO A 58 -8.30 0.25 11.81
CA PRO A 58 -9.57 -0.26 12.33
C PRO A 58 -10.15 -1.45 11.53
N TRP A 59 -9.63 -1.71 10.34
CA TRP A 59 -10.01 -2.86 9.49
C TRP A 59 -9.08 -4.08 9.65
N PHE A 60 -8.03 -3.99 10.46
CA PHE A 60 -7.18 -5.12 10.81
C PHE A 60 -7.48 -5.61 12.22
N GLU A 61 -7.48 -6.93 12.41
CA GLU A 61 -7.49 -7.54 13.74
C GLU A 61 -6.22 -7.14 14.50
N ALA A 62 -6.35 -6.95 15.82
CA ALA A 62 -5.23 -6.53 16.66
C ALA A 62 -4.05 -7.50 16.55
N ASP A 63 -2.84 -6.94 16.45
CA ASP A 63 -1.57 -7.68 16.39
C ASP A 63 -1.48 -8.70 15.22
N SER A 64 -2.26 -8.49 14.16
CA SER A 64 -2.18 -9.31 12.95
C SER A 64 -0.79 -9.20 12.32
N GLU A 65 -0.24 -10.33 11.90
CA GLU A 65 0.97 -10.42 11.08
C GLU A 65 0.67 -11.09 9.75
N TRP A 66 1.30 -10.60 8.68
CA TRP A 66 1.26 -11.25 7.37
C TRP A 66 2.65 -11.74 7.01
N SER A 67 2.73 -12.83 6.24
CA SER A 67 3.98 -13.20 5.57
C SER A 67 4.22 -12.32 4.34
N ALA A 68 5.47 -12.24 3.88
CA ALA A 68 5.80 -11.59 2.62
C ALA A 68 5.01 -12.17 1.43
N ARG A 69 4.83 -13.50 1.38
CA ARG A 69 3.97 -14.19 0.40
C ARG A 69 2.56 -13.63 0.39
N ARG A 70 1.94 -13.46 1.57
CA ARG A 70 0.57 -12.95 1.69
C ARG A 70 0.47 -11.50 1.23
N VAL A 71 1.45 -10.66 1.59
CA VAL A 71 1.51 -9.27 1.12
C VAL A 71 1.60 -9.21 -0.40
N LEU A 72 2.53 -9.96 -1.01
CA LEU A 72 2.73 -9.94 -2.46
C LEU A 72 1.49 -10.41 -3.23
N MET A 73 0.85 -11.49 -2.76
CA MET A 73 -0.41 -11.97 -3.36
C MET A 73 -1.53 -10.92 -3.24
N HIS A 74 -1.61 -10.21 -2.11
CA HIS A 74 -2.59 -9.15 -1.92
C HIS A 74 -2.34 -7.97 -2.87
N VAL A 75 -1.09 -7.50 -3.01
CA VAL A 75 -0.73 -6.42 -3.94
C VAL A 75 -1.09 -6.78 -5.38
N ILE A 76 -0.81 -8.01 -5.82
CA ILE A 76 -1.16 -8.49 -7.16
C ILE A 76 -2.68 -8.51 -7.36
N ALA A 77 -3.43 -9.03 -6.38
CA ALA A 77 -4.89 -9.10 -6.46
C ALA A 77 -5.55 -7.72 -6.52
N GLU A 78 -5.12 -6.78 -5.66
CA GLU A 78 -5.60 -5.40 -5.68
C GLU A 78 -5.25 -4.72 -7.00
N THR A 79 -4.01 -4.86 -7.49
CA THR A 79 -3.61 -4.29 -8.78
C THR A 79 -4.48 -4.81 -9.91
N ALA A 80 -4.75 -6.11 -9.96
CA ALA A 80 -5.62 -6.71 -10.97
C ALA A 80 -7.07 -6.22 -10.85
N GLN A 81 -7.59 -6.10 -9.64
CA GLN A 81 -8.95 -5.60 -9.39
C GLN A 81 -9.12 -4.15 -9.87
N HIS A 82 -8.17 -3.27 -9.57
CA HIS A 82 -8.27 -1.84 -9.92
C HIS A 82 -7.90 -1.55 -11.37
N ALA A 83 -6.92 -2.26 -11.94
CA ALA A 83 -6.60 -2.13 -13.37
C ALA A 83 -7.78 -2.59 -14.24
N GLY A 84 -8.47 -3.67 -13.86
CA GLY A 84 -9.65 -4.15 -14.57
C GLY A 84 -10.88 -3.23 -14.45
N HIS A 85 -10.92 -2.31 -13.48
CA HIS A 85 -11.95 -1.26 -13.43
C HIS A 85 -11.63 -0.07 -14.34
N ALA A 86 -10.39 0.04 -14.82
CA ALA A 86 -9.92 1.12 -15.68
C ALA A 86 -9.95 0.76 -17.19
N ASP A 87 -10.03 -0.53 -17.53
CA ASP A 87 -10.32 -1.05 -18.87
C ASP A 87 -11.82 -0.92 -19.23
#